data_AF-A0AAW2F4J0-F1
#
_entry.id   AF-A0AAW2F4J0-F1
#
_cell.length_a   1.000
_cell.length_b   1.000
_cell.length_c   1.000
_cell.angle_alpha   90.00
_cell.angle_beta   90.00
_cell.angle_gamma   90.00
#
_symmetry.space_group_name_H-M   'P 1'
#
loop_
_entity.id
_entity.type
_entity.pdbx_description
1 polymer ?
#
loop_
_entity_poly.entity_id
_entity_poly.type
_entity_poly.pdbx_seq_one_letter_code
_entity_poly.pdbx_strand_id
1 'polypeptide(L)'
;MGRRIFNPTKAEMLRIKIREAFPWFYKHILGNILPRPDYTKFFIHIIMETMNYREINNINRNDFVDTLRDLKKHPDKLNDIELTDDLIASQAFVFFIAGFESSSTTISHTLYELALNQKIQNKLRKEIDEIYTKYGENLTHDNIKLMNYLNKVFKETLRKYPPATTLMRQSISNYTFNSIKITIPKGQKILIPVYAIHHDSNIYPKPDVFDPERFNVEATQKRHPMSYLPFGDGPRNCIGARFAVYQSKIGLIKILRNYKIEPCEKTPIPYISDPRAFVLCPKNGIYLKIIKINQD
;
A
#
# COMPACT_ATOMS: atom_id res chain seq x y z
N MET A 1 -12.36 6.68 10.52
CA MET A 1 -12.61 5.25 10.25
C MET A 1 -11.33 4.50 9.88
N GLY A 2 -10.62 4.88 8.80
CA GLY A 2 -9.37 4.21 8.37
C GLY A 2 -8.36 3.93 9.50
N ARG A 3 -8.00 4.95 10.29
CA ARG A 3 -7.07 4.80 11.43
C ARG A 3 -7.52 3.84 12.53
N ARG A 4 -8.84 3.63 12.73
CA ARG A 4 -9.34 2.71 13.76
C ARG A 4 -9.08 1.24 13.38
N ILE A 5 -9.13 0.92 12.09
CA ILE A 5 -8.87 -0.44 11.57
C ILE A 5 -7.43 -0.88 11.89
N PHE A 6 -6.47 0.04 11.79
CA PHE A 6 -5.04 -0.24 12.01
C PHE A 6 -4.57 -0.03 13.45
N ASN A 7 -5.49 0.35 14.37
CA ASN A 7 -5.21 0.45 15.80
C ASN A 7 -6.23 -0.40 16.57
N PRO A 8 -6.16 -1.74 16.44
CA PRO A 8 -7.11 -2.62 17.09
C PRO A 8 -7.03 -2.49 18.61
N THR A 9 -8.18 -2.52 19.25
CA THR A 9 -8.31 -2.60 20.70
C THR A 9 -7.72 -3.92 21.21
N LYS A 10 -7.39 -3.99 22.51
CA LYS A 10 -6.89 -5.22 23.14
C LYS A 10 -7.88 -6.40 22.98
N ALA A 11 -9.18 -6.12 23.00
CA ALA A 11 -10.23 -7.11 22.78
C ALA A 11 -10.22 -7.65 21.34
N GLU A 12 -10.06 -6.79 20.34
CA GLU A 12 -9.92 -7.20 18.93
C GLU A 12 -8.65 -8.01 18.69
N MET A 13 -7.53 -7.61 19.30
CA MET A 13 -6.27 -8.37 19.23
C MET A 13 -6.41 -9.76 19.87
N LEU A 14 -7.06 -9.86 21.03
CA LEU A 14 -7.33 -11.14 21.68
C LEU A 14 -8.21 -12.02 20.80
N ARG A 15 -9.25 -11.44 20.18
CA ARG A 15 -10.13 -12.15 19.24
C ARG A 15 -9.36 -12.72 18.05
N ILE A 16 -8.48 -11.93 17.42
CA ILE A 16 -7.66 -12.38 16.30
C ILE A 16 -6.77 -13.55 16.73
N LYS A 17 -6.10 -13.43 17.88
CA LYS A 17 -5.24 -14.49 18.43
C LYS A 17 -6.00 -15.78 18.71
N ILE A 18 -7.19 -15.71 19.30
CA ILE A 18 -8.03 -16.89 19.55
C ILE A 18 -8.44 -17.55 18.23
N ARG A 19 -8.84 -16.74 17.23
CA ARG A 19 -9.19 -17.25 15.90
C ARG A 19 -8.03 -17.96 15.21
N GLU A 20 -6.81 -17.44 15.36
CA GLU A 20 -5.61 -18.04 14.76
C GLU A 20 -5.13 -19.29 15.52
N ALA A 21 -5.17 -19.26 16.85
CA ALA A 21 -4.73 -20.38 17.68
C ALA A 21 -5.73 -21.53 17.71
N PHE A 22 -7.03 -21.22 17.70
CA PHE A 22 -8.12 -22.19 17.83
C PHE A 22 -9.21 -21.95 16.76
N PRO A 23 -8.91 -22.14 15.47
CA PRO A 23 -9.83 -21.80 14.37
C PRO A 23 -11.14 -22.60 14.43
N TRP A 24 -11.10 -23.86 14.84
CA TRP A 24 -12.29 -24.69 15.03
C TRP A 24 -13.19 -24.14 16.15
N PHE A 25 -12.62 -23.87 17.33
CA PHE A 25 -13.34 -23.32 18.48
C PHE A 25 -13.94 -21.94 18.16
N TYR A 26 -13.17 -21.09 17.47
CA TYR A 26 -13.67 -19.79 17.03
C TYR A 26 -14.82 -19.93 16.04
N LYS A 27 -14.71 -20.81 15.03
CA LYS A 27 -15.75 -20.99 14.01
C LYS A 27 -17.06 -21.52 14.59
N HIS A 28 -16.98 -22.48 15.51
CA HIS A 28 -18.16 -23.21 15.99
C HIS A 28 -18.76 -22.68 17.30
N ILE A 29 -18.01 -21.91 18.10
CA ILE A 29 -18.45 -21.44 19.42
C ILE A 29 -18.38 -19.91 19.51
N LEU A 30 -17.19 -19.31 19.46
CA LEU A 30 -17.01 -17.89 19.78
C LEU A 30 -17.43 -16.93 18.65
N GLY A 31 -17.41 -17.37 17.39
CA GLY A 31 -17.63 -16.52 16.22
C GLY A 31 -19.03 -15.90 16.17
N ASN A 32 -20.03 -16.61 16.73
CA ASN A 32 -21.42 -16.17 16.82
C ASN A 32 -21.71 -15.32 18.06
N ILE A 33 -20.89 -15.44 19.12
CA ILE A 33 -21.10 -14.77 20.41
C ILE A 33 -20.37 -13.43 20.45
N LEU A 34 -19.20 -13.32 19.80
CA LEU A 34 -18.40 -12.09 19.82
C LEU A 34 -18.95 -11.05 18.83
N PRO A 35 -19.43 -9.88 19.30
CA PRO A 35 -20.05 -8.87 18.44
C PRO A 35 -19.09 -8.45 17.33
N ARG A 36 -19.58 -8.38 16.08
CA ARG A 36 -18.78 -7.88 14.96
C ARG A 36 -18.33 -6.44 15.28
N PRO A 37 -17.12 -6.02 14.89
CA PRO A 37 -16.67 -4.66 15.12
C PRO A 37 -17.65 -3.64 14.53
N ASP A 38 -17.85 -2.51 15.22
CA ASP A 38 -18.83 -1.48 14.81
C ASP A 38 -18.61 -0.96 13.38
N TYR A 39 -17.36 -0.99 12.91
CA TYR A 39 -17.03 -0.61 11.55
C TYR A 39 -17.61 -1.55 10.49
N THR A 40 -17.86 -2.82 10.80
CA THR A 40 -18.44 -3.78 9.85
C THR A 40 -19.85 -3.34 9.42
N LYS A 41 -20.71 -2.97 10.37
CA LYS A 41 -22.07 -2.49 10.06
C LYS A 41 -22.04 -1.22 9.23
N PHE A 42 -21.15 -0.29 9.56
CA PHE A 42 -20.97 0.95 8.81
C PHE A 42 -20.57 0.68 7.35
N PHE A 43 -19.59 -0.19 7.11
CA PHE A 43 -19.11 -0.49 5.75
C PHE A 43 -20.14 -1.25 4.92
N ILE A 44 -20.87 -2.19 5.51
CA ILE A 44 -21.98 -2.87 4.82
C ILE A 44 -23.03 -1.82 4.45
N HIS A 45 -23.48 -1.03 5.42
CA HIS A 45 -24.52 -0.03 5.21
C HIS A 45 -24.16 0.96 4.09
N ILE A 46 -22.98 1.58 4.14
CA ILE A 46 -22.59 2.60 3.15
C ILE A 46 -22.43 2.02 1.73
N ILE A 47 -21.90 0.80 1.59
CA ILE A 47 -21.76 0.16 0.28
C ILE A 47 -23.14 -0.18 -0.29
N MET A 48 -24.00 -0.78 0.53
CA MET A 48 -25.35 -1.17 0.09
C MET A 48 -26.22 0.04 -0.23
N GLU A 49 -26.19 1.07 0.60
CA GLU A 49 -26.90 2.33 0.36
C GLU A 49 -26.40 3.01 -0.92
N THR A 50 -25.08 3.06 -1.13
CA THR A 50 -24.49 3.64 -2.36
C THR A 50 -24.92 2.85 -3.60
N MET A 51 -24.89 1.51 -3.54
CA MET A 51 -25.32 0.67 -4.67
C MET A 51 -26.80 0.88 -4.99
N ASN A 52 -27.66 0.84 -3.98
CA ASN A 52 -29.11 1.04 -4.13
C ASN A 52 -29.43 2.44 -4.65
N TYR A 53 -28.81 3.47 -4.07
CA TYR A 53 -28.99 4.86 -4.50
C TYR A 53 -28.62 5.03 -5.98
N ARG A 54 -27.48 4.48 -6.41
CA ARG A 54 -27.04 4.58 -7.81
C ARG A 54 -27.93 3.78 -8.77
N GLU A 55 -28.50 2.67 -8.31
CA GLU A 55 -29.46 1.90 -9.10
C GLU A 55 -30.76 2.68 -9.32
N ILE A 56 -31.35 3.20 -8.25
CA ILE A 56 -32.61 3.97 -8.30
C ILE A 56 -32.45 5.25 -9.14
N ASN A 57 -31.30 5.92 -9.03
CA ASN A 57 -31.05 7.20 -9.72
C ASN A 57 -30.34 7.03 -11.07
N ASN A 58 -30.14 5.80 -11.55
CA ASN A 58 -29.43 5.50 -12.81
C ASN A 58 -28.06 6.19 -12.95
N ILE A 59 -27.26 6.17 -11.88
CA ILE A 59 -25.94 6.80 -11.84
C ILE A 59 -24.87 5.75 -12.15
N ASN A 60 -23.95 6.07 -13.07
CA ASN A 60 -22.75 5.30 -13.34
C ASN A 60 -21.51 6.19 -13.19
N ARG A 61 -20.52 5.75 -12.40
CA ARG A 61 -19.26 6.43 -12.14
C ARG A 61 -18.03 5.65 -12.62
N ASN A 62 -18.22 4.44 -13.14
CA ASN A 62 -17.15 3.53 -13.59
C ASN A 62 -16.11 3.25 -12.50
N ASP A 63 -16.56 3.07 -11.26
CA ASP A 63 -15.70 2.76 -10.12
C ASP A 63 -15.90 1.32 -9.61
N PHE A 64 -15.22 0.99 -8.50
CA PHE A 64 -15.32 -0.35 -7.91
C PHE A 64 -16.74 -0.69 -7.45
N VAL A 65 -17.54 0.30 -7.03
CA VAL A 65 -18.93 0.06 -6.61
C VAL A 65 -19.79 -0.32 -7.81
N ASP A 66 -19.57 0.32 -8.97
CA ASP A 66 -20.29 -0.06 -10.20
C ASP A 66 -19.85 -1.45 -10.69
N THR A 67 -18.57 -1.81 -10.55
CA THR A 67 -18.11 -3.18 -10.82
C THR A 67 -18.82 -4.21 -9.93
N LEU A 68 -19.04 -3.90 -8.66
CA LEU A 68 -19.78 -4.77 -7.73
C LEU A 68 -21.28 -4.85 -8.09
N ARG A 69 -21.88 -3.76 -8.59
CA ARG A 69 -23.26 -3.77 -9.10
C ARG A 69 -23.40 -4.65 -10.33
N ASP A 70 -22.46 -4.54 -11.28
CA ASP A 70 -22.44 -5.36 -12.48
C ASP A 70 -22.26 -6.84 -12.15
N LEU A 71 -21.41 -7.17 -11.18
CA LEU A 71 -21.29 -8.55 -10.67
C LEU A 71 -22.60 -9.06 -10.05
N LYS A 72 -23.32 -8.22 -9.31
CA LYS A 72 -24.62 -8.58 -8.72
C LYS A 72 -25.70 -8.80 -9.79
N LYS A 73 -25.63 -8.10 -10.92
CA LYS A 73 -26.53 -8.27 -12.07
C LYS A 73 -26.21 -9.50 -12.93
N HIS A 74 -24.96 -9.98 -12.89
CA HIS A 74 -24.47 -11.10 -13.69
C HIS A 74 -23.87 -12.20 -12.79
N PRO A 75 -24.68 -12.85 -11.94
CA PRO A 75 -24.19 -13.89 -11.02
C PRO A 75 -23.65 -15.13 -11.77
N ASP A 76 -24.04 -15.32 -13.04
CA ASP A 76 -23.53 -16.37 -13.93
C ASP A 76 -22.00 -16.32 -14.11
N LYS A 77 -21.37 -15.16 -13.92
CA LYS A 77 -19.91 -15.01 -13.96
C LYS A 77 -19.21 -15.58 -12.73
N LEU A 78 -19.95 -16.01 -11.72
CA LEU A 78 -19.44 -16.36 -10.40
C LEU A 78 -19.76 -17.81 -10.02
N ASN A 79 -19.33 -18.79 -10.83
CA ASN A 79 -19.40 -20.24 -10.58
C ASN A 79 -20.33 -20.65 -9.40
N ASP A 80 -19.78 -21.16 -8.31
CA ASP A 80 -20.51 -21.62 -7.12
C ASP A 80 -20.47 -20.60 -5.96
N ILE A 81 -20.29 -19.30 -6.25
CA ILE A 81 -20.14 -18.26 -5.22
C ILE A 81 -21.43 -17.48 -5.07
N GLU A 82 -22.10 -17.66 -3.93
CA GLU A 82 -23.26 -16.83 -3.55
C GLU A 82 -22.83 -15.39 -3.18
N LEU A 83 -23.30 -14.41 -3.96
CA LEU A 83 -23.08 -12.99 -3.69
C LEU A 83 -24.01 -12.47 -2.59
N THR A 84 -23.60 -12.68 -1.34
CA THR A 84 -24.24 -12.01 -0.19
C THR A 84 -23.80 -10.55 -0.09
N ASP A 85 -24.65 -9.70 0.49
CA ASP A 85 -24.30 -8.30 0.76
C ASP A 85 -23.07 -8.18 1.67
N ASP A 86 -22.92 -9.12 2.62
CA ASP A 86 -21.73 -9.27 3.45
C ASP A 86 -20.46 -9.52 2.60
N LEU A 87 -20.54 -10.39 1.59
CA LEU A 87 -19.42 -10.69 0.70
C LEU A 87 -19.05 -9.47 -0.16
N ILE A 88 -20.04 -8.80 -0.75
CA ILE A 88 -19.85 -7.60 -1.59
C ILE A 88 -19.18 -6.48 -0.78
N ALA A 89 -19.74 -6.16 0.38
CA ALA A 89 -19.18 -5.14 1.27
C ALA A 89 -17.77 -5.51 1.75
N SER A 90 -17.52 -6.81 2.01
CA SER A 90 -16.20 -7.29 2.40
C SER A 90 -15.15 -7.10 1.29
N GLN A 91 -15.50 -7.31 0.01
CA GLN A 91 -14.59 -7.04 -1.09
C GLN A 91 -14.22 -5.54 -1.14
N ALA A 92 -15.22 -4.64 -1.09
CA ALA A 92 -14.98 -3.21 -1.06
C ALA A 92 -14.09 -2.78 0.13
N PHE A 93 -14.35 -3.36 1.29
CA PHE A 93 -13.58 -3.10 2.51
C PHE A 93 -12.11 -3.52 2.39
N VAL A 94 -11.83 -4.70 1.83
CA VAL A 94 -10.46 -5.19 1.61
C VAL A 94 -9.67 -4.24 0.69
N PHE A 95 -10.26 -3.83 -0.43
CA PHE A 95 -9.61 -2.88 -1.35
C PHE A 95 -9.40 -1.51 -0.71
N PHE A 96 -10.37 -1.01 0.06
CA PHE A 96 -10.24 0.25 0.79
C PHE A 96 -9.08 0.23 1.77
N ILE A 97 -9.00 -0.79 2.64
CA ILE A 97 -7.94 -0.93 3.64
C ILE A 97 -6.58 -1.08 2.98
N ALA A 98 -6.46 -2.01 2.04
CA ALA A 98 -5.20 -2.32 1.39
C ALA A 98 -4.65 -1.09 0.63
N GLY A 99 -5.51 -0.33 -0.04
CA GLY A 99 -5.14 0.87 -0.78
C GLY A 99 -4.90 2.11 0.09
N PHE A 100 -5.66 2.28 1.18
CA PHE A 100 -5.59 3.45 2.05
C PHE A 100 -4.26 3.49 2.84
N GLU A 101 -3.96 2.43 3.59
CA GLU A 101 -2.83 2.46 4.53
C GLU A 101 -1.49 2.39 3.81
N SER A 102 -1.38 1.54 2.78
CA SER A 102 -0.13 1.39 2.02
C SER A 102 0.23 2.67 1.27
N SER A 103 -0.73 3.29 0.57
CA SER A 103 -0.50 4.52 -0.20
C SER A 103 -0.25 5.72 0.71
N SER A 104 -1.05 5.89 1.78
CA SER A 104 -0.85 7.01 2.70
C SER A 104 0.51 6.94 3.41
N THR A 105 0.90 5.74 3.87
CA THR A 105 2.24 5.49 4.44
C THR A 105 3.34 5.83 3.43
N THR A 106 3.23 5.35 2.19
CA THR A 106 4.20 5.64 1.13
C THR A 106 4.33 7.14 0.83
N ILE A 107 3.20 7.86 0.76
CA ILE A 107 3.21 9.33 0.60
C ILE A 107 3.91 9.97 1.81
N SER A 108 3.54 9.58 3.04
CA SER A 108 4.12 10.15 4.26
C SER A 108 5.64 9.94 4.36
N HIS A 109 6.15 8.73 4.05
CA HIS A 109 7.59 8.47 4.01
C HIS A 109 8.30 9.23 2.90
N THR A 110 7.67 9.37 1.73
CA THR A 110 8.23 10.19 0.65
C THR A 110 8.38 11.64 1.11
N LEU A 111 7.33 12.22 1.70
CA LEU A 111 7.37 13.61 2.20
C LEU A 111 8.40 13.77 3.34
N TYR A 112 8.54 12.77 4.21
CA TYR A 112 9.57 12.75 5.24
C TYR A 112 10.98 12.80 4.65
N GLU A 113 11.29 11.94 3.68
CA GLU A 113 12.61 11.95 3.03
C GLU A 113 12.85 13.24 2.25
N LEU A 114 11.84 13.77 1.56
CA LEU A 114 11.96 15.03 0.86
C LEU A 114 12.15 16.21 1.81
N ALA A 115 11.58 16.18 3.02
CA ALA A 115 11.80 17.20 4.04
C ALA A 115 13.26 17.22 4.50
N LEU A 116 13.86 16.05 4.68
CA LEU A 116 15.26 15.91 5.06
C LEU A 116 16.24 16.16 3.90
N ASN A 117 15.78 16.03 2.65
CA ASN A 117 16.60 16.14 1.44
C ASN A 117 16.09 17.23 0.49
N GLN A 118 16.28 18.50 0.86
CA GLN A 118 15.78 19.65 0.09
C GLN A 118 16.29 19.70 -1.36
N LYS A 119 17.51 19.22 -1.63
CA LYS A 119 18.03 19.13 -3.01
C LYS A 119 17.19 18.18 -3.88
N ILE A 120 16.80 17.03 -3.33
CA ILE A 120 15.93 16.06 -4.01
C ILE A 120 14.54 16.65 -4.19
N GLN A 121 14.00 17.30 -3.15
CA GLN A 121 12.70 17.96 -3.22
C GLN A 121 12.65 19.04 -4.31
N ASN A 122 13.68 19.88 -4.41
CA ASN A 122 13.75 20.93 -5.42
C ASN A 122 13.91 20.36 -6.84
N LYS A 123 14.73 19.32 -7.02
CA LYS A 123 14.86 18.62 -8.31
C LYS A 123 13.54 18.00 -8.75
N LEU A 124 12.81 17.36 -7.83
CA LEU A 124 11.49 16.79 -8.11
C LEU A 124 10.45 17.86 -8.43
N ARG A 125 10.42 18.96 -7.67
CA ARG A 125 9.53 20.09 -7.95
C ARG A 125 9.77 20.66 -9.34
N LYS A 126 11.03 20.85 -9.74
CA LYS A 126 11.37 21.32 -11.08
C LYS A 126 10.79 20.43 -12.18
N GLU A 127 10.90 19.10 -12.06
CA GLU A 127 10.29 18.17 -13.02
C GLU A 127 8.76 18.29 -13.04
N ILE A 128 8.13 18.46 -11.87
CA ILE A 128 6.67 18.67 -11.77
C ILE A 128 6.27 19.96 -12.50
N ASP A 129 6.97 21.06 -12.23
CA ASP A 129 6.67 22.37 -12.82
C ASP A 129 6.85 22.34 -14.34
N GLU A 130 7.92 21.72 -14.86
CA GLU A 130 8.15 21.53 -16.31
C GLU A 130 6.99 20.80 -17.00
N ILE A 131 6.42 19.78 -16.35
CA ILE A 131 5.25 19.05 -16.89
C ILE A 131 3.98 19.93 -16.86
N TYR A 132 3.78 20.73 -15.81
CA TYR A 132 2.66 21.68 -15.74
C TYR A 132 2.80 22.80 -16.80
N THR A 133 4.00 23.34 -17.01
CA THR A 133 4.24 24.33 -18.06
C THR A 133 3.94 23.76 -19.46
N LYS A 134 4.27 22.48 -19.69
CA LYS A 134 4.08 21.85 -21.00
C LYS A 134 2.63 21.42 -21.29
N TYR A 135 1.89 20.97 -20.26
CA TYR A 135 0.58 20.33 -20.45
C TYR A 135 -0.59 21.02 -19.70
N GLY A 136 -0.32 22.06 -18.92
CA GLY A 136 -1.32 22.79 -18.15
C GLY A 136 -1.80 22.06 -16.89
N GLU A 137 -2.92 22.53 -16.33
CA GLU A 137 -3.46 22.05 -15.06
C GLU A 137 -4.04 20.64 -15.11
N ASN A 138 -4.53 20.23 -16.28
CA ASN A 138 -5.27 18.98 -16.51
C ASN A 138 -4.34 17.86 -16.94
N LEU A 139 -3.45 17.44 -16.04
CA LEU A 139 -2.53 16.35 -16.31
C LEU A 139 -3.28 15.03 -16.56
N THR A 140 -2.95 14.39 -17.67
CA THR A 140 -3.41 13.04 -18.01
C THR A 140 -2.50 11.98 -17.39
N HIS A 141 -2.97 10.74 -17.40
CA HIS A 141 -2.18 9.56 -17.02
C HIS A 141 -0.84 9.47 -17.78
N ASP A 142 -0.82 9.83 -19.06
CA ASP A 142 0.40 9.78 -19.87
C ASP A 142 1.37 10.91 -19.54
N ASN A 143 0.88 12.08 -19.11
CA ASN A 143 1.77 13.14 -18.63
C ASN A 143 2.50 12.72 -17.36
N ILE A 144 1.83 12.03 -16.43
CA ILE A 144 2.43 11.54 -15.18
C ILE A 144 3.53 10.49 -15.46
N LYS A 145 3.39 9.69 -16.53
CA LYS A 145 4.43 8.72 -16.91
C LYS A 145 5.76 9.38 -17.29
N LEU A 146 5.72 10.62 -17.78
CA LEU A 146 6.92 11.36 -18.20
C LEU A 146 7.76 11.84 -17.01
N MET A 147 7.20 11.87 -15.79
CA MET A 147 7.89 12.27 -14.56
C MET A 147 8.82 11.14 -14.06
N ASN A 148 9.98 11.03 -14.70
CA ASN A 148 10.96 9.98 -14.46
C ASN A 148 11.62 10.09 -13.08
N TYR A 149 11.91 11.31 -12.61
CA TYR A 149 12.49 11.54 -11.31
C TYR A 149 11.49 11.29 -10.17
N LEU A 150 10.22 11.67 -10.35
CA LEU A 150 9.14 11.25 -9.44
C LEU A 150 9.05 9.73 -9.33
N ASN A 151 9.21 9.01 -10.45
CA ASN A 151 9.23 7.56 -10.44
C ASN A 151 10.42 6.99 -9.66
N LYS A 152 11.60 7.59 -9.79
CA LYS A 152 12.80 7.22 -9.01
C LYS A 152 12.59 7.46 -7.52
N VAL A 153 12.08 8.64 -7.14
CA VAL A 153 11.77 9.00 -5.74
C VAL A 153 10.76 8.02 -5.15
N PHE A 154 9.66 7.74 -5.87
CA PHE A 154 8.65 6.78 -5.43
C PHE A 154 9.22 5.37 -5.21
N LYS A 155 10.09 4.91 -6.13
CA LYS A 155 10.72 3.59 -6.00
C LYS A 155 11.70 3.54 -4.84
N GLU A 156 12.50 4.58 -4.63
CA GLU A 156 13.43 4.67 -3.50
C GLU A 156 12.70 4.73 -2.16
N THR A 157 11.54 5.42 -2.09
CA THR A 157 10.69 5.37 -0.91
C THR A 157 10.23 3.95 -0.62
N LEU A 158 9.71 3.23 -1.61
CA LEU A 158 9.24 1.86 -1.41
C LEU A 158 10.36 0.86 -1.11
N ARG A 159 11.60 1.13 -1.55
CA ARG A 159 12.78 0.36 -1.15
C ARG A 159 13.12 0.61 0.32
N LYS A 160 13.25 1.86 0.72
CA LYS A 160 13.67 2.21 2.09
C LYS A 160 12.56 1.97 3.12
N TYR A 161 11.31 2.12 2.71
CA TYR A 161 10.13 1.99 3.56
C TYR A 161 9.05 1.11 2.92
N PRO A 162 9.29 -0.20 2.72
CA PRO A 162 8.29 -1.09 2.17
C PRO A 162 7.14 -1.25 3.18
N PRO A 163 5.88 -0.94 2.82
CA PRO A 163 4.76 -1.07 3.75
C PRO A 163 4.62 -2.49 4.29
N ALA A 164 4.78 -3.50 3.44
CA ALA A 164 4.89 -4.90 3.83
C ALA A 164 6.38 -5.29 3.96
N THR A 165 6.86 -5.44 5.19
CA THR A 165 8.27 -5.77 5.47
C THR A 165 8.61 -7.23 5.24
N THR A 166 7.61 -8.10 5.19
CA THR A 166 7.76 -9.54 4.97
C THR A 166 6.63 -10.08 4.09
N LEU A 167 6.91 -11.14 3.34
CA LEU A 167 5.89 -11.92 2.63
C LEU A 167 5.91 -13.35 3.16
N MET A 168 4.74 -13.94 3.37
CA MET A 168 4.62 -15.30 3.92
C MET A 168 4.05 -16.26 2.88
N ARG A 169 4.55 -17.50 2.87
CA ARG A 169 4.02 -18.63 2.09
C ARG A 169 3.97 -19.87 2.97
N GLN A 170 3.18 -20.85 2.56
CA GLN A 170 3.20 -22.19 3.14
C GLN A 170 3.32 -23.18 1.98
N SER A 171 4.28 -24.11 2.07
CA SER A 171 4.44 -25.12 1.03
C SER A 171 3.26 -26.09 1.04
N ILE A 172 2.67 -26.36 -0.11
CA ILE A 172 1.56 -27.31 -0.26
C ILE A 172 2.03 -28.73 -0.61
N SER A 173 3.31 -28.87 -0.97
CA SER A 173 3.97 -30.12 -1.33
C SER A 173 5.44 -30.08 -0.90
N ASN A 174 6.13 -31.23 -0.95
CA ASN A 174 7.58 -31.24 -0.85
C ASN A 174 8.16 -30.66 -2.15
N TYR A 175 9.07 -29.70 -2.04
CA TYR A 175 9.71 -29.07 -3.19
C TYR A 175 11.22 -29.04 -3.01
N THR A 176 11.96 -29.65 -3.93
CA THR A 176 13.43 -29.67 -3.92
C THR A 176 13.98 -28.74 -4.97
N PHE A 177 14.82 -27.79 -4.54
CA PHE A 177 15.59 -26.95 -5.46
C PHE A 177 16.79 -27.75 -5.97
N ASN A 178 16.72 -28.27 -7.20
CA ASN A 178 17.76 -29.13 -7.77
C ASN A 178 19.15 -28.48 -7.78
N SER A 179 19.23 -27.16 -7.98
CA SER A 179 20.50 -26.42 -8.06
C SER A 179 21.26 -26.36 -6.74
N ILE A 180 20.55 -26.28 -5.61
CA ILE A 180 21.14 -26.12 -4.27
C ILE A 180 20.88 -27.31 -3.36
N LYS A 181 20.19 -28.34 -3.87
CA LYS A 181 19.83 -29.59 -3.16
C LYS A 181 19.13 -29.37 -1.81
N ILE A 182 18.34 -28.29 -1.70
CA ILE A 182 17.54 -27.98 -0.52
C ILE A 182 16.09 -28.39 -0.77
N THR A 183 15.49 -29.11 0.18
CA THR A 183 14.07 -29.49 0.15
C THR A 183 13.28 -28.67 1.16
N ILE A 184 12.19 -28.05 0.69
CA ILE A 184 11.16 -27.46 1.52
C ILE A 184 10.06 -28.51 1.74
N PRO A 185 9.79 -28.94 2.98
CA PRO A 185 8.75 -29.91 3.24
C PRO A 185 7.34 -29.30 3.12
N LYS A 186 6.36 -30.15 2.80
CA LYS A 186 4.94 -29.80 2.84
C LYS A 186 4.56 -29.26 4.23
N GLY A 187 3.80 -28.17 4.24
CA GLY A 187 3.38 -27.50 5.47
C GLY A 187 4.39 -26.48 6.01
N GLN A 188 5.63 -26.45 5.51
CA GLN A 188 6.64 -25.49 5.94
C GLN A 188 6.19 -24.06 5.62
N LYS A 189 6.21 -23.19 6.64
CA LYS A 189 6.04 -21.74 6.47
C LYS A 189 7.37 -21.14 5.99
N ILE A 190 7.27 -20.27 4.99
CA ILE A 190 8.39 -19.57 4.37
C ILE A 190 8.15 -18.08 4.57
N LEU A 191 9.17 -17.39 5.07
CA LEU A 191 9.15 -15.94 5.22
C LEU A 191 10.19 -15.32 4.28
N ILE A 192 9.73 -14.44 3.40
CA ILE A 192 10.58 -13.68 2.48
C ILE A 192 10.83 -12.31 3.13
N PRO A 193 12.06 -12.00 3.55
CA PRO A 193 12.36 -10.82 4.35
C PRO A 193 12.56 -9.58 3.44
N VAL A 194 11.47 -9.04 2.90
CA VAL A 194 11.48 -7.90 1.95
C VAL A 194 12.29 -6.73 2.48
N TYR A 195 12.06 -6.31 3.73
CA TYR A 195 12.80 -5.20 4.34
C TYR A 195 14.31 -5.45 4.38
N ALA A 196 14.73 -6.66 4.77
CA ALA A 196 16.14 -7.02 4.84
C ALA A 196 16.78 -7.05 3.45
N ILE A 197 16.11 -7.63 2.44
CA ILE A 197 16.57 -7.61 1.05
C ILE A 197 16.76 -6.17 0.56
N HIS A 198 15.82 -5.28 0.89
CA HIS A 198 15.87 -3.88 0.48
C HIS A 198 16.93 -3.05 1.21
N HIS A 199 17.43 -3.54 2.35
CA HIS A 199 18.49 -2.91 3.16
C HIS A 199 19.81 -3.68 3.12
N ASP A 200 19.94 -4.70 2.28
CA ASP A 200 21.20 -5.42 2.11
C ASP A 200 22.20 -4.53 1.37
N SER A 201 23.34 -4.21 2.01
CA SER A 201 24.38 -3.36 1.44
C SER A 201 25.06 -3.96 0.20
N ASN A 202 25.02 -5.28 0.01
CA ASN A 202 25.53 -5.94 -1.19
C ASN A 202 24.63 -5.70 -2.41
N ILE A 203 23.33 -5.45 -2.17
CA ILE A 203 22.34 -5.17 -3.21
C ILE A 203 22.15 -3.66 -3.38
N TYR A 204 22.14 -2.93 -2.27
CA TYR A 204 21.90 -1.49 -2.17
C TYR A 204 23.01 -0.82 -1.34
N PRO A 205 24.14 -0.43 -1.96
CA PRO A 205 25.28 0.16 -1.25
C PRO A 205 24.88 1.41 -0.45
N LYS A 206 25.25 1.50 0.83
CA LYS A 206 24.76 2.57 1.75
C LYS A 206 23.22 2.57 1.87
N PRO A 207 22.59 1.47 2.29
CA PRO A 207 21.14 1.24 2.19
C PRO A 207 20.29 2.26 2.96
N ASP A 208 20.85 2.91 3.98
CA ASP A 208 20.15 3.94 4.76
C ASP A 208 20.11 5.31 4.09
N VAL A 209 20.96 5.55 3.07
CA VAL A 209 20.96 6.79 2.30
C VAL A 209 19.82 6.76 1.29
N PHE A 210 18.93 7.74 1.38
CA PHE A 210 17.86 7.94 0.40
C PHE A 210 18.42 8.50 -0.89
N ASP A 211 18.56 7.64 -1.90
CA ASP A 211 19.13 7.99 -3.20
C ASP A 211 18.23 7.53 -4.35
N PRO A 212 17.44 8.44 -4.95
CA PRO A 212 16.60 8.13 -6.10
C PRO A 212 17.39 7.61 -7.32
N GLU A 213 18.68 7.96 -7.46
CA GLU A 213 19.47 7.56 -8.63
C GLU A 213 19.79 6.05 -8.66
N ARG A 214 19.58 5.31 -7.55
CA ARG A 214 19.59 3.84 -7.51
C ARG A 214 18.61 3.18 -8.47
N PHE A 215 17.60 3.92 -8.90
CA PHE A 215 16.56 3.49 -9.84
C PHE A 215 16.73 4.12 -11.23
N ASN A 216 17.95 4.51 -11.60
CA ASN A 216 18.29 4.69 -13.01
C ASN A 216 18.17 3.36 -13.79
N VAL A 217 18.14 3.45 -15.12
CA VAL A 217 17.90 2.29 -15.99
C VAL A 217 18.99 1.23 -15.82
N GLU A 218 20.26 1.65 -15.86
CA GLU A 218 21.42 0.77 -15.78
C GLU A 218 21.51 0.00 -14.44
N ALA A 219 21.38 0.70 -13.31
CA ALA A 219 21.44 0.07 -11.98
C ALA A 219 20.24 -0.86 -11.73
N THR A 220 19.08 -0.55 -12.33
CA THR A 220 17.91 -1.43 -12.25
C THR A 220 18.13 -2.70 -13.06
N GLN A 221 18.70 -2.60 -14.27
CA GLN A 221 18.97 -3.76 -15.13
C GLN A 221 20.05 -4.69 -14.57
N LYS A 222 21.07 -4.14 -13.90
CA LYS A 222 22.14 -4.92 -13.26
C LYS A 222 21.68 -5.66 -12.00
N ARG A 223 20.58 -5.22 -11.37
CA ARG A 223 20.08 -5.79 -10.11
C ARG A 223 19.23 -7.02 -10.41
N HIS A 224 19.36 -8.04 -9.56
CA HIS A 224 18.49 -9.22 -9.64
C HIS A 224 17.01 -8.81 -9.53
N PRO A 225 16.10 -9.32 -10.39
CA PRO A 225 14.70 -8.87 -10.41
C PRO A 225 13.98 -9.03 -9.06
N MET A 226 14.29 -10.09 -8.31
CA MET A 226 13.69 -10.39 -7.00
C MET A 226 14.34 -9.62 -5.84
N SER A 227 15.21 -8.65 -6.11
CA SER A 227 15.78 -7.78 -5.07
C SER A 227 14.91 -6.56 -4.77
N TYR A 228 13.93 -6.23 -5.62
CA TYR A 228 13.00 -5.13 -5.43
C TYR A 228 11.55 -5.64 -5.47
N LEU A 229 10.97 -5.84 -4.29
CA LEU A 229 9.70 -6.56 -4.05
C LEU A 229 8.63 -5.72 -3.32
N PRO A 230 8.46 -4.41 -3.58
CA PRO A 230 7.51 -3.59 -2.82
C PRO A 230 6.04 -3.98 -3.04
N PHE A 231 5.75 -4.67 -4.15
CA PHE A 231 4.43 -5.17 -4.51
C PHE A 231 4.40 -6.72 -4.56
N GLY A 232 5.43 -7.38 -4.02
CA GLY A 232 5.65 -8.80 -4.23
C GLY A 232 5.91 -9.15 -5.69
N ASP A 233 5.83 -10.45 -6.00
CA ASP A 233 6.01 -10.96 -7.36
C ASP A 233 5.21 -12.27 -7.56
N GLY A 234 5.05 -12.68 -8.82
CA GLY A 234 4.31 -13.87 -9.23
C GLY A 234 2.79 -13.75 -9.11
N PRO A 235 2.04 -14.87 -9.07
CA PRO A 235 0.56 -14.88 -9.13
C PRO A 235 -0.12 -14.30 -7.89
N ARG A 236 0.65 -13.97 -6.84
CA ARG A 236 0.17 -13.32 -5.61
C ARG A 236 0.82 -11.96 -5.42
N ASN A 237 1.26 -11.32 -6.50
CA ASN A 237 1.67 -9.92 -6.47
C ASN A 237 0.47 -9.00 -6.21
N CYS A 238 0.76 -7.75 -5.86
CA CYS A 238 -0.28 -6.78 -5.53
C CYS A 238 -1.13 -6.43 -6.75
N ILE A 239 -2.40 -6.83 -6.73
CA ILE A 239 -3.38 -6.47 -7.77
C ILE A 239 -3.59 -4.95 -7.86
N GLY A 240 -3.40 -4.23 -6.76
CA GLY A 240 -3.55 -2.77 -6.67
C GLY A 240 -2.31 -1.97 -7.10
N ALA A 241 -1.23 -2.61 -7.58
CA ALA A 241 0.05 -1.94 -7.81
C ALA A 241 -0.07 -0.72 -8.75
N ARG A 242 -0.79 -0.85 -9.87
CA ARG A 242 -1.00 0.26 -10.81
C ARG A 242 -1.74 1.42 -10.14
N PHE A 243 -2.84 1.12 -9.45
CA PHE A 243 -3.63 2.15 -8.76
C PHE A 243 -2.81 2.87 -7.68
N ALA A 244 -2.09 2.12 -6.84
CA ALA A 244 -1.27 2.66 -5.76
C ALA A 244 -0.15 3.58 -6.28
N VAL A 245 0.51 3.21 -7.39
CA VAL A 245 1.53 4.04 -8.03
C VAL A 245 0.96 5.39 -8.44
N TYR A 246 -0.16 5.41 -9.17
CA TYR A 246 -0.73 6.65 -9.67
C TYR A 246 -1.38 7.48 -8.57
N GLN A 247 -2.14 6.86 -7.67
CA GLN A 247 -2.75 7.54 -6.52
C GLN A 247 -1.68 8.25 -5.68
N SER A 248 -0.59 7.55 -5.37
CA SER A 248 0.50 8.12 -4.57
C SER A 248 1.21 9.25 -5.31
N LYS A 249 1.52 9.06 -6.59
CA LYS A 249 2.17 10.10 -7.42
C LYS A 249 1.30 11.35 -7.54
N ILE A 250 0.00 11.21 -7.81
CA ILE A 250 -0.93 12.35 -7.92
C ILE A 250 -0.98 13.13 -6.59
N GLY A 251 -1.06 12.42 -5.46
CA GLY A 251 -1.01 13.04 -4.13
C GLY A 251 0.29 13.82 -3.92
N LEU A 252 1.44 13.22 -4.24
CA LEU A 252 2.74 13.87 -4.14
C LEU A 252 2.86 15.08 -5.06
N ILE A 253 2.43 14.98 -6.32
CA ILE A 253 2.44 16.08 -7.29
C ILE A 253 1.64 17.26 -6.74
N LYS A 254 0.40 17.04 -6.30
CA LYS A 254 -0.46 18.11 -5.79
C LYS A 254 0.09 18.77 -4.54
N ILE A 255 0.78 18.03 -3.67
CA ILE A 255 1.43 18.59 -2.49
C ILE A 255 2.68 19.38 -2.91
N LEU A 256 3.61 18.77 -3.63
CA LEU A 256 4.93 19.34 -3.91
C LEU A 256 4.90 20.53 -4.87
N ARG A 257 3.89 20.60 -5.73
CA ARG A 257 3.67 21.75 -6.61
C ARG A 257 3.30 23.00 -5.81
N ASN A 258 2.47 22.85 -4.78
CA ASN A 258 1.91 23.98 -4.03
C ASN A 258 2.65 24.27 -2.72
N TYR A 259 3.45 23.32 -2.24
CA TYR A 259 4.03 23.38 -0.92
C TYR A 259 5.50 22.93 -0.89
N LYS A 260 6.27 23.57 -0.02
CA LYS A 260 7.57 23.13 0.45
C LYS A 260 7.39 22.36 1.75
N ILE A 261 8.10 21.25 1.88
CA ILE A 261 8.02 20.39 3.05
C ILE A 261 9.35 20.48 3.80
N GLU A 262 9.28 20.74 5.09
CA GLU A 262 10.45 20.86 5.98
C GLU A 262 10.24 20.04 7.26
N PRO A 263 11.32 19.62 7.94
CA PRO A 263 11.21 19.10 9.29
C PRO A 263 10.70 20.19 10.25
N CYS A 264 10.12 19.76 11.36
CA CYS A 264 9.75 20.59 12.50
C CYS A 264 10.26 19.92 13.79
N GLU A 265 10.07 20.59 14.93
CA GLU A 265 10.49 20.08 16.25
C GLU A 265 9.94 18.69 16.60
N LYS A 266 8.79 18.31 16.00
CA LYS A 266 8.14 17.00 16.21
C LYS A 266 8.53 15.96 15.17
N THR A 267 9.33 16.30 14.16
CA THR A 267 9.76 15.34 13.13
C THR A 267 10.65 14.27 13.77
N PRO A 268 10.33 12.97 13.62
CA PRO A 268 11.11 11.91 14.25
C PRO A 268 12.47 11.74 13.55
N ILE A 269 13.53 12.29 14.14
CA ILE A 269 14.91 12.17 13.66
C ILE A 269 15.76 11.71 14.86
N PRO A 270 16.29 10.47 14.87
CA PRO A 270 16.21 9.46 13.81
C PRO A 270 14.81 8.82 13.67
N TYR A 271 14.56 8.22 12.51
CA TYR A 271 13.35 7.44 12.26
C TYR A 271 13.36 6.17 13.12
N ILE A 272 12.28 5.94 13.88
CA ILE A 272 12.12 4.73 14.71
C ILE A 272 10.79 4.06 14.31
N SER A 273 10.88 2.85 13.75
CA SER A 273 9.71 2.04 13.39
C SER A 273 8.91 1.60 14.62
N ASP A 274 7.59 1.50 14.49
CA ASP A 274 6.76 0.84 15.50
C ASP A 274 6.82 -0.69 15.28
N PRO A 275 7.38 -1.47 16.23
CA PRO A 275 7.43 -2.93 16.10
C PRO A 275 6.05 -3.59 16.17
N ARG A 276 4.99 -2.85 16.54
CA ARG A 276 3.62 -3.35 16.66
C ARG A 276 2.73 -2.96 15.47
N ALA A 277 3.21 -2.10 14.58
CA ALA A 277 2.43 -1.68 13.44
C ALA A 277 2.32 -2.80 12.39
N PHE A 278 1.15 -2.89 11.76
CA PHE A 278 0.89 -3.86 10.70
C PHE A 278 1.67 -3.56 9.42
N VAL A 279 1.79 -2.27 9.08
CA VAL A 279 2.68 -1.77 8.04
C VAL A 279 3.88 -1.06 8.66
N LEU A 280 4.98 -0.96 7.92
CA LEU A 280 6.13 -0.18 8.37
C LEU A 280 5.74 1.30 8.52
N CYS A 281 5.62 1.77 9.76
CA CYS A 281 5.39 3.18 10.07
C CYS A 281 6.16 3.56 11.36
N PRO A 282 6.39 4.85 11.63
CA PRO A 282 7.11 5.27 12.82
C PRO A 282 6.22 5.26 14.06
N LYS A 283 6.81 4.96 15.23
CA LYS A 283 6.12 4.82 16.53
C LYS A 283 5.23 6.00 16.92
N ASN A 284 5.64 7.22 16.56
CA ASN A 284 4.93 8.45 16.90
C ASN A 284 4.30 9.14 15.68
N GLY A 285 4.23 8.47 14.53
CA GLY A 285 3.81 9.11 13.28
C GLY A 285 4.85 10.08 12.70
N ILE A 286 4.49 10.73 11.59
CA ILE A 286 5.33 11.68 10.87
C ILE A 286 4.72 13.07 10.99
N TYR A 287 5.45 14.00 11.60
CA TYR A 287 5.08 15.41 11.66
C TYR A 287 6.04 16.21 10.80
N LEU A 288 5.51 17.07 9.92
CA LEU A 288 6.26 17.89 8.98
C LEU A 288 5.67 19.29 8.93
N LYS A 289 6.52 20.28 8.66
CA LYS A 289 6.12 21.65 8.37
C LYS A 289 5.78 21.75 6.88
N ILE A 290 4.60 22.29 6.58
CA ILE A 290 4.12 22.51 5.21
C ILE A 290 4.07 24.01 4.99
N ILE A 291 4.82 24.50 4.01
CA ILE A 291 4.94 25.93 3.69
C ILE A 291 4.35 26.15 2.31
N LYS A 292 3.35 27.02 2.18
CA LYS A 292 2.78 27.38 0.87
C LYS A 292 3.83 28.10 0.05
N ILE A 293 4.00 27.68 -1.20
CA ILE A 293 4.85 28.36 -2.18
C ILE A 293 3.93 29.17 -3.08
N ASN A 294 4.30 30.42 -3.36
CA ASN A 294 3.62 31.19 -4.40
C ASN A 294 4.06 30.64 -5.76
N GLN A 295 3.11 30.17 -6.55
CA GLN A 295 3.36 29.87 -7.96
C GLN A 295 3.29 31.19 -8.71
N ASP A 296 4.37 31.52 -9.42
CA ASP A 296 4.38 32.59 -10.43
C ASP A 296 3.62 32.13 -11.68
#